data_AF-A0A6G9WDY1-F1
#
_entry.id   AF-A0A6G9WDY1-F1
#
_cell.length_a   1.000
_cell.length_b   1.000
_cell.length_c   1.000
_cell.angle_alpha   90.00
_cell.angle_beta   90.00
_cell.angle_gamma   90.00
#
_symmetry.space_group_name_H-M   'P 1'
#
loop_
_entity.id
_entity.type
_entity.pdbx_description
1 polymer ?
#
loop_
_entity_poly.entity_id
_entity_poly.type
_entity_poly.pdbx_seq_one_letter_code
_entity_poly.pdbx_strand_id
1 'polypeptide(L)'
;MTHHRFITAALLSGLSILPTATAQAPVCVPPEEPWVPERDADIQAYVDLVAADFERYFSALTQHFQCLDQAWQDSLARGRAVSAARETFVQRATALGLRARLGVEPQPPSDGRPK
;
A
#
# COMPACT_ATOMS: atom_id res chain seq x y z
N MET A 1 47.71 12.14 40.45
CA MET A 1 48.79 11.94 39.47
C MET A 1 48.90 10.42 39.29
N THR A 2 48.70 9.76 38.14
CA THR A 2 48.82 10.16 36.73
C THR A 2 48.18 9.06 35.86
N HIS A 3 47.25 9.46 34.99
CA HIS A 3 46.98 9.02 33.62
C HIS A 3 47.22 7.58 33.11
N HIS A 4 46.13 7.01 32.57
CA HIS A 4 46.02 6.50 31.19
C HIS A 4 46.47 5.07 30.88
N ARG A 5 45.57 4.08 31.09
CA ARG A 5 45.40 2.86 30.27
C ARG A 5 43.94 2.41 30.52
N PHE A 6 43.01 2.23 29.59
CA PHE A 6 43.09 1.70 28.24
C PHE A 6 41.91 2.27 27.44
N ILE A 7 42.23 3.03 26.40
CA ILE A 7 41.41 3.17 25.20
C ILE A 7 41.38 1.80 24.54
N THR A 8 40.20 1.23 24.23
CA THR A 8 39.83 0.67 22.91
C THR A 8 38.55 -0.17 22.98
N ALA A 9 37.67 0.08 22.01
CA ALA A 9 36.62 -0.79 21.46
C ALA A 9 35.40 -1.05 22.38
N ALA A 10 34.15 -0.87 21.98
CA ALA A 10 33.61 -0.91 20.63
C ALA A 10 32.42 0.07 20.52
N LEU A 11 32.62 1.15 19.75
CA LEU A 11 31.54 1.81 19.06
C LEU A 11 31.01 0.81 18.02
N LEU A 12 30.09 -0.05 18.44
CA LEU A 12 29.26 -0.86 17.54
C LEU A 12 28.26 0.10 16.87
N SER A 13 28.77 0.89 15.93
CA SER A 13 27.98 1.52 14.89
C SER A 13 27.39 0.41 14.01
N GLY A 14 26.30 -0.19 14.48
CA GLY A 14 25.42 -0.99 13.65
C GLY A 14 24.76 -0.06 12.65
N LEU A 15 25.39 0.14 11.49
CA LEU A 15 24.76 0.75 10.32
C LEU A 15 23.71 -0.27 9.83
N SER A 16 22.53 -0.23 10.44
CA SER A 16 21.37 -0.96 9.98
C SER A 16 20.98 -0.40 8.62
N ILE A 17 21.42 -1.07 7.57
CA ILE A 17 20.92 -0.86 6.21
C ILE A 17 19.45 -1.31 6.25
N LEU A 18 18.54 -0.35 6.48
CA LEU A 18 17.11 -0.59 6.32
C LEU A 18 16.89 -0.96 4.85
N PRO A 19 16.41 -2.16 4.53
CA PRO A 19 16.09 -2.51 3.16
C PRO A 19 15.01 -1.55 2.68
N THR A 20 15.33 -0.74 1.67
CA THR A 20 14.33 0.01 0.91
C THR A 20 13.54 -1.01 0.10
N ALA A 21 12.52 -1.61 0.70
CA ALA A 21 11.57 -2.43 -0.03
C ALA A 21 10.89 -1.52 -1.06
N THR A 22 11.30 -1.65 -2.32
CA THR A 22 10.50 -1.15 -3.43
C THR A 22 9.28 -2.07 -3.50
N ALA A 23 8.20 -1.71 -2.81
CA ALA A 23 6.95 -2.44 -2.91
C ALA A 23 6.29 -2.08 -4.24
N GLN A 24 6.53 -2.88 -5.28
CA GLN A 24 5.66 -2.90 -6.46
C GLN A 24 4.23 -3.19 -5.97
N ALA A 25 3.28 -2.31 -6.33
CA ALA A 25 1.89 -2.55 -5.99
C ALA A 25 1.43 -3.88 -6.61
N PRO A 26 0.69 -4.72 -5.87
CA PRO A 26 0.16 -5.95 -6.43
C PRO A 26 -0.79 -5.62 -7.59
N VAL A 27 -0.73 -6.42 -8.64
CA VAL A 27 -1.67 -6.34 -9.77
C VAL A 27 -2.83 -7.28 -9.45
N CYS A 28 -3.97 -6.73 -9.07
CA CYS A 28 -5.17 -7.50 -8.76
C CYS A 28 -6.04 -7.63 -10.02
N VAL A 29 -5.97 -8.78 -10.69
CA VAL A 29 -6.78 -9.07 -11.89
C VAL A 29 -8.14 -9.65 -11.45
N PRO A 30 -9.27 -9.13 -11.95
CA PRO A 30 -10.58 -9.69 -11.64
C PRO A 30 -10.76 -11.06 -12.31
N PRO A 31 -11.52 -11.99 -11.70
CA PRO A 31 -11.87 -13.25 -12.34
C PRO A 31 -12.81 -13.03 -13.54
N GLU A 32 -12.80 -13.96 -14.48
CA GLU A 32 -13.71 -13.98 -15.63
C GLU A 32 -15.13 -14.38 -15.19
N GLU A 33 -16.14 -13.65 -15.67
CA GLU A 33 -17.54 -13.95 -15.37
C GLU A 33 -17.99 -15.25 -16.05
N PRO A 34 -18.75 -16.12 -15.36
CA PRO A 34 -19.24 -17.36 -15.95
C PRO A 34 -20.25 -17.07 -17.06
N TRP A 35 -20.23 -17.90 -18.10
CA TRP A 35 -21.23 -17.85 -19.17
C TRP A 35 -22.59 -18.35 -18.66
N VAL A 36 -23.66 -17.66 -19.06
CA VAL A 36 -25.04 -18.01 -18.72
C VAL A 36 -25.81 -18.37 -19.99
N PRO A 37 -26.32 -19.61 -20.13
CA PRO A 37 -27.12 -19.99 -21.29
C PRO A 37 -28.48 -19.28 -21.32
N GLU A 38 -28.88 -18.80 -22.51
CA GLU A 38 -30.19 -18.15 -22.71
C GLU A 38 -31.32 -19.15 -23.02
N ARG A 39 -30.99 -20.32 -23.58
CA ARG A 39 -31.98 -21.33 -23.99
C ARG A 39 -32.15 -22.38 -22.91
N ASP A 40 -33.40 -22.72 -22.59
CA ASP A 40 -33.72 -23.78 -21.61
C ASP A 40 -33.06 -25.12 -21.94
N ALA A 41 -32.94 -25.47 -23.23
CA ALA A 41 -32.26 -26.69 -23.66
C ALA A 41 -30.78 -26.71 -23.27
N ASP A 42 -30.10 -25.55 -23.30
CA ASP A 42 -28.70 -25.43 -22.89
C ASP A 42 -28.56 -25.44 -21.38
N ILE A 43 -29.53 -24.85 -20.66
CA ILE A 43 -29.60 -24.97 -19.19
C ILE A 43 -29.72 -26.44 -18.80
N GLN A 44 -30.66 -27.19 -19.39
CA GLN A 44 -30.83 -28.61 -19.10
C GLN A 44 -29.57 -29.44 -19.44
N ALA A 45 -28.86 -29.08 -20.52
CA ALA A 45 -27.66 -29.80 -20.93
C ALA A 45 -26.44 -29.52 -20.05
N TYR A 46 -26.32 -28.29 -19.52
CA TYR A 46 -25.08 -27.80 -18.91
C TYR A 46 -25.20 -27.29 -17.47
N VAL A 47 -26.34 -27.51 -16.80
CA VAL A 47 -26.60 -26.96 -15.45
C VAL A 47 -25.48 -27.26 -14.45
N ASP A 48 -24.96 -28.48 -14.43
CA ASP A 48 -23.91 -28.87 -13.48
C ASP A 48 -22.58 -28.16 -13.78
N LEU A 49 -22.25 -27.96 -15.06
CA LEU A 49 -21.03 -27.26 -15.47
C LEU A 49 -21.12 -25.78 -15.15
N VAL A 50 -22.24 -25.14 -15.49
CA VAL A 50 -22.48 -23.71 -15.23
C VAL A 50 -22.51 -23.45 -13.72
N ALA A 51 -23.16 -24.31 -12.93
CA ALA A 51 -23.14 -24.20 -11.47
C ALA A 51 -21.71 -24.29 -10.90
N ALA A 52 -20.90 -25.22 -11.40
CA ALA A 52 -19.51 -25.33 -10.98
C ALA A 52 -18.66 -24.12 -11.39
N ASP A 53 -18.94 -23.49 -12.52
CA ASP A 53 -18.28 -22.24 -12.94
C ASP A 53 -18.63 -21.06 -12.03
N PHE A 54 -19.88 -20.95 -11.58
CA PHE A 54 -20.26 -19.95 -10.57
C PHE A 54 -19.48 -20.12 -9.26
N GLU A 55 -19.37 -21.34 -8.75
CA GLU A 55 -18.60 -21.61 -7.52
C GLU A 55 -17.10 -21.28 -7.70
N ARG A 56 -16.53 -21.61 -8.87
CA ARG A 56 -15.16 -21.21 -9.21
C ARG A 56 -15.00 -19.69 -9.24
N TYR A 57 -15.94 -18.99 -9.87
CA TYR A 57 -15.93 -17.53 -9.95
C TYR A 57 -15.94 -16.89 -8.55
N PHE A 58 -16.86 -17.28 -7.66
CA PHE A 58 -16.95 -16.68 -6.33
C PHE A 58 -15.75 -17.01 -5.43
N SER A 59 -15.17 -18.20 -5.59
CA SER A 59 -13.92 -18.55 -4.93
C SER A 59 -12.78 -17.62 -5.37
N ALA A 60 -12.63 -17.41 -6.69
CA ALA A 60 -11.62 -16.51 -7.25
C ALA A 60 -11.88 -15.03 -6.90
N LEU A 61 -13.15 -14.61 -6.85
CA LEU A 61 -13.55 -13.25 -6.47
C LEU A 61 -13.15 -12.93 -5.03
N THR A 62 -13.24 -13.90 -4.13
CA THR A 62 -12.77 -13.74 -2.74
C THR A 62 -11.27 -13.47 -2.70
N GLN A 63 -10.47 -14.19 -3.50
CA GLN A 63 -9.02 -13.96 -3.61
C GLN A 63 -8.71 -12.59 -4.22
N HIS A 64 -9.50 -12.17 -5.22
CA HIS A 64 -9.37 -10.84 -5.81
C HIS A 64 -9.59 -9.73 -4.77
N PHE A 65 -10.62 -9.82 -3.92
CA PHE A 65 -10.86 -8.85 -2.86
C PHE A 65 -9.75 -8.81 -1.82
N GLN A 66 -9.17 -9.96 -1.46
CA GLN A 66 -8.02 -10.01 -0.57
C GLN A 66 -6.81 -9.26 -1.15
N CYS A 67 -6.55 -9.42 -2.45
CA CYS A 67 -5.52 -8.67 -3.15
C CYS A 67 -5.79 -7.16 -3.08
N LEU A 68 -7.02 -6.73 -3.36
CA LEU A 68 -7.39 -5.32 -3.35
C LEU A 68 -7.28 -4.70 -1.95
N ASP A 69 -7.69 -5.41 -0.90
CA ASP A 69 -7.54 -4.92 0.47
C ASP A 69 -6.05 -4.75 0.83
N GLN A 70 -5.20 -5.72 0.50
CA GLN A 70 -3.75 -5.57 0.72
C GLN A 70 -3.19 -4.35 -0.04
N ALA A 71 -3.58 -4.18 -1.31
CA ALA A 71 -3.15 -3.04 -2.12
C ALA A 71 -3.58 -1.71 -1.50
N TRP A 72 -4.77 -1.67 -0.91
CA TRP A 72 -5.29 -0.52 -0.19
C TRP A 72 -4.48 -0.23 1.08
N GLN A 73 -4.24 -1.24 1.92
CA GLN A 73 -3.44 -1.09 3.15
C GLN A 73 -2.02 -0.59 2.84
N ASP A 74 -1.38 -1.15 1.81
CA ASP A 74 -0.05 -0.72 1.37
C ASP A 74 -0.06 0.75 0.91
N SER A 75 -1.12 1.16 0.21
CA SER A 75 -1.27 2.53 -0.26
C SER A 75 -1.50 3.51 0.89
N LEU A 76 -2.26 3.12 1.92
CA LEU A 76 -2.39 3.91 3.15
C LEU A 76 -1.06 4.05 3.88
N ALA A 77 -0.29 2.96 4.01
CA ALA A 77 1.03 2.99 4.65
C ALA A 77 2.00 3.93 3.90
N ARG A 78 2.04 3.83 2.56
CA ARG A 78 2.82 4.74 1.70
C ARG A 78 2.37 6.19 1.85
N GLY A 79 1.05 6.44 1.85
CA GLY A 79 0.47 7.76 2.07
C GLY A 79 0.93 8.39 3.38
N ARG A 80 0.90 7.63 4.49
CA ARG A 80 1.41 8.10 5.79
C ARG A 80 2.90 8.43 5.75
N ALA A 81 3.72 7.57 5.16
CA ALA A 81 5.17 7.78 5.06
C ALA A 81 5.52 9.04 4.23
N VAL A 82 4.88 9.22 3.08
CA VAL A 82 5.08 10.40 2.23
C VAL A 82 4.57 11.66 2.90
N SER A 83 3.47 11.58 3.67
CA SER A 83 2.95 12.72 4.43
C SER A 83 3.92 13.17 5.52
N ALA A 84 4.48 12.24 6.30
CA ALA A 84 5.50 12.54 7.30
C ALA A 84 6.79 13.14 6.67
N ALA A 85 7.21 12.61 5.52
CA ALA A 85 8.34 13.16 4.77
C ALA A 85 8.05 14.58 4.27
N ARG A 86 6.84 14.83 3.76
CA ARG A 86 6.38 16.16 3.35
C ARG A 86 6.39 17.15 4.52
N GLU A 87 5.87 16.76 5.68
CA GLU A 87 5.88 17.60 6.89
C GLU A 87 7.31 17.98 7.29
N THR A 88 8.20 16.99 7.36
CA THR A 88 9.63 17.21 7.64
C THR A 88 10.27 18.15 6.62
N PHE A 89 10.00 17.95 5.32
CA PHE A 89 10.49 18.82 4.26
C PHE A 89 10.00 20.26 4.44
N VAL A 90 8.71 20.47 4.70
CA VAL A 90 8.11 21.79 4.91
C VAL A 90 8.70 22.47 6.14
N GLN A 91 8.88 21.77 7.25
CA GLN A 91 9.49 22.31 8.46
C GLN A 91 10.93 22.78 8.20
N ARG A 92 11.74 21.94 7.54
CA ARG A 92 13.13 22.28 7.19
C ARG A 92 13.21 23.45 6.23
N ALA A 93 12.41 23.46 5.17
CA ALA A 93 12.37 24.57 4.22
C ALA A 93 11.93 25.88 4.89
N THR A 94 11.01 25.81 5.85
CA THR A 94 10.58 26.96 6.65
C THR A 94 11.72 27.49 7.52
N ALA A 95 12.45 26.60 8.21
CA ALA A 95 13.61 26.98 9.02
C ALA A 95 14.74 27.64 8.21
N LEU A 96 14.83 27.35 6.91
CA LEU A 96 15.76 27.97 5.96
C LEU A 96 15.24 29.28 5.35
N GLY A 97 14.08 29.79 5.78
CA GLY A 97 13.47 31.01 5.23
C GLY A 97 12.87 30.83 3.83
N LEU A 98 12.70 29.59 3.35
CA LEU A 98 12.22 29.28 2.00
C LEU A 98 10.68 29.13 1.92
N ARG A 99 9.95 29.44 3.00
CA ARG A 99 8.49 29.26 3.11
C ARG A 99 7.72 29.86 1.94
N ALA A 100 8.03 31.09 1.54
CA ALA A 100 7.34 31.80 0.47
C ALA A 100 7.48 31.12 -0.90
N ARG A 101 8.55 30.33 -1.11
CA ARG A 101 8.79 29.58 -2.35
C ARG A 101 8.05 28.25 -2.43
N LEU A 102 7.52 27.75 -1.31
CA LEU A 102 6.86 26.45 -1.30
C LEU A 102 5.53 26.46 -2.06
N GLY A 103 4.85 27.62 -2.15
CA GLY A 103 3.53 27.71 -2.81
C GLY A 103 2.47 26.78 -2.22
N VAL A 104 2.69 26.29 -1.00
CA VAL A 104 1.87 25.28 -0.31
C VAL A 104 1.23 25.94 0.89
N GLU A 105 -0.04 26.31 0.75
CA GLU A 105 -0.87 26.65 1.91
C GLU A 105 -1.09 25.37 2.75
N PRO A 106 -1.14 25.44 4.10
CA PRO A 106 -1.52 24.30 4.90
C PRO A 106 -2.88 23.77 4.43
N GLN A 107 -2.92 22.51 3.96
CA GLN A 107 -4.19 21.84 3.74
C GLN A 107 -4.85 21.69 5.11
N PRO A 108 -6.04 22.27 5.35
CA PRO A 108 -6.74 22.06 6.61
C PRO A 108 -6.98 20.56 6.82
N PRO A 109 -7.09 20.10 8.09
CA PRO A 109 -7.46 18.72 8.36
C PRO A 109 -8.70 18.35 7.54
N SER A 110 -8.61 17.25 6.79
CA SER A 110 -9.78 16.68 6.14
C SER A 110 -10.85 16.38 7.20
N ASP A 111 -12.08 16.84 7.00
CA ASP A 111 -13.22 16.53 7.89
C ASP A 111 -13.71 15.09 7.73
N GLY A 112 -13.03 14.29 6.88
CA GLY A 112 -13.36 12.88 6.63
C GLY A 112 -14.57 12.68 5.74
N ARG A 113 -15.18 13.75 5.22
CA ARG A 113 -16.34 13.63 4.34
C ARG A 113 -15.88 13.37 2.90
N PRO A 114 -16.45 12.39 2.19
CA PRO A 114 -16.24 12.28 0.74
C PRO A 114 -16.73 13.57 0.06
N LYS A 115 -16.00 14.02 -0.96
CA LYS A 115 -16.36 15.19 -1.78
C LYS A 115 -17.54 14.88 -2.69
#